data_AF-A0A103XP89-F1
#
_entry.id   AF-A0A103XP89-F1
#
_cell.length_a   1.000
_cell.length_b   1.000
_cell.length_c   1.000
_cell.angle_alpha   90.00
_cell.angle_beta   90.00
_cell.angle_gamma   90.00
#
_symmetry.space_group_name_H-M   'P 1'
#
loop_
_entity.id
_entity.type
_entity.pdbx_description
1 polymer ?
#
loop_
_entity_poly.entity_id
_entity_poly.type
_entity_poly.pdbx_seq_one_letter_code
_entity_poly.pdbx_strand_id
1 'polypeptide(L)'
;MDDASRTSTPCLDMEGSTLENDILGSKLYISLGLKGQMNQNPGNPKALSFISSLLQKSVEKNETMLQTTQTKDELITVFHGSRAPTLTIQQYVDRIFKYSRCSPSCFIVAYVYIDRFIRSGNIVVTSLNVHRLLITSVMLAAKFIDDE
;
A
#
# COMPACT_ATOMS: atom_id res chain seq x y z
N MET A 1 6.58 5.65 57.84
CA MET A 1 5.98 6.46 58.91
C MET A 1 6.30 7.91 58.59
N ASP A 2 5.86 8.41 57.44
CA ASP A 2 4.45 8.74 57.06
C ASP A 2 3.99 9.94 57.91
N ASP A 3 3.38 11.02 57.45
CA ASP A 3 2.77 11.42 56.18
C ASP A 3 2.47 12.93 56.34
N ALA A 4 2.33 13.68 55.23
CA ALA A 4 1.50 14.88 55.07
C ALA A 4 2.07 15.82 54.00
N SER A 5 1.60 15.66 52.77
CA SER A 5 1.51 16.76 51.82
C SER A 5 0.24 16.61 50.99
N ARG A 6 -0.74 17.46 51.32
CA ARG A 6 -1.91 17.73 50.49
C ARG A 6 -1.46 18.49 49.24
N THR A 7 -1.73 17.96 48.06
CA THR A 7 -2.04 18.79 46.90
C THR A 7 -3.15 18.13 46.09
N SER A 8 -4.18 18.92 45.88
CA SER A 8 -5.47 18.62 45.28
C SER A 8 -5.36 18.15 43.83
N THR A 9 -6.17 17.16 43.50
CA THR A 9 -6.44 16.66 42.14
C THR A 9 -7.01 17.74 41.25
N PRO A 10 -6.50 17.96 40.02
CA PRO A 10 -7.30 18.51 38.94
C PRO A 10 -7.92 17.35 38.16
N CYS A 11 -9.26 17.28 38.17
CA CYS A 11 -10.00 16.56 37.14
C CYS A 11 -9.59 17.15 35.79
N LEU A 12 -9.05 16.32 34.90
CA LEU A 12 -8.91 16.66 33.49
C LEU A 12 -9.94 15.82 32.73
N ASP A 13 -10.87 16.55 32.13
CA ASP A 13 -11.94 16.03 31.30
C ASP A 13 -11.38 15.15 30.17
N MET A 14 -11.77 13.87 30.17
CA MET A 14 -11.69 13.00 29.00
C MET A 14 -12.93 13.28 28.15
N GLU A 15 -12.81 14.07 27.09
CA GLU A 15 -13.72 13.97 25.94
C GLU A 15 -13.18 14.75 24.74
N GLY A 16 -13.04 14.06 23.60
CA GLY A 16 -12.91 14.70 22.29
C GLY A 16 -11.55 14.58 21.60
N SER A 17 -11.16 13.39 21.12
CA SER A 17 -10.24 13.27 19.97
C SER A 17 -10.14 11.88 19.31
N THR A 18 -11.11 10.99 19.52
CA THR A 18 -11.11 9.65 18.86
C THR A 18 -12.05 9.53 17.66
N LEU A 19 -12.96 10.50 17.41
CA LEU A 19 -14.00 10.32 16.39
C LEU A 19 -13.69 10.93 15.00
N GLU A 20 -12.77 11.90 14.90
CA GLU A 20 -12.48 12.58 13.62
C GLU A 20 -11.58 11.76 12.68
N ASN A 21 -10.68 10.95 13.24
CA ASN A 21 -9.78 10.09 12.46
C ASN A 21 -10.52 8.92 11.79
N ASP A 22 -11.53 8.38 12.46
CA ASP A 22 -12.35 7.28 11.92
C ASP A 22 -13.29 7.75 10.80
N ILE A 23 -13.81 8.97 10.89
CA ILE A 23 -14.68 9.56 9.85
C ILE A 23 -13.87 9.89 8.60
N LEU A 24 -12.65 10.44 8.75
CA LEU A 24 -11.77 10.72 7.60
C LEU A 24 -11.30 9.42 6.94
N GLY A 25 -10.94 8.42 7.74
CA GLY A 25 -10.64 7.06 7.27
C GLY A 25 -11.82 6.46 6.51
N SER A 26 -13.04 6.57 7.06
CA SER A 26 -14.28 6.09 6.44
C SER A 26 -14.62 6.81 5.13
N LYS A 27 -14.50 8.15 5.09
CA LYS A 27 -14.69 8.94 3.86
C LYS A 27 -13.67 8.60 2.79
N LEU A 28 -12.40 8.40 3.18
CA LEU A 28 -11.35 7.97 2.26
C LEU A 28 -11.61 6.55 1.74
N TYR A 29 -12.02 5.62 2.61
CA TYR A 29 -12.39 4.24 2.24
C TYR A 29 -13.54 4.23 1.22
N ILE A 30 -14.56 5.06 1.43
CA ILE A 30 -15.69 5.23 0.51
C ILE A 30 -15.23 5.87 -0.80
N SER A 31 -14.41 6.93 -0.74
CA SER A 31 -13.90 7.65 -1.92
C SER A 31 -13.00 6.77 -2.80
N LEU A 32 -12.19 5.90 -2.19
CA LEU A 32 -11.33 4.92 -2.85
C LEU A 32 -12.12 3.72 -3.41
N GLY A 33 -13.41 3.62 -3.13
CA GLY A 33 -14.26 2.52 -3.61
C GLY A 33 -14.05 1.20 -2.88
N LEU A 34 -13.59 1.24 -1.63
CA LEU A 34 -13.31 0.05 -0.80
C LEU A 34 -14.51 -0.41 0.04
N LYS A 35 -15.70 0.18 -0.16
CA LYS A 35 -16.91 -0.20 0.59
C LYS A 35 -17.43 -1.55 0.10
N GLY A 36 -17.39 -2.56 0.96
CA GLY A 36 -18.05 -3.83 0.72
C GLY A 36 -19.55 -3.63 0.59
N GLN A 37 -20.11 -3.89 -0.60
CA GLN A 37 -21.54 -4.13 -0.75
C GLN A 37 -21.83 -5.22 -1.78
N MET A 38 -22.70 -6.12 -1.34
CA MET A 38 -23.22 -7.33 -1.98
C MET A 38 -24.10 -7.11 -3.23
N ASN A 39 -24.21 -5.89 -3.78
CA ASN A 39 -25.00 -5.70 -5.00
C ASN A 39 -24.62 -4.45 -5.81
N GLN A 40 -24.10 -4.73 -7.01
CA GLN A 40 -24.11 -3.94 -8.25
C GLN A 40 -23.23 -2.67 -8.37
N ASN A 41 -21.98 -2.87 -8.77
CA ASN A 41 -21.44 -2.53 -10.11
C ASN A 41 -19.97 -3.04 -10.15
N PRO A 42 -19.54 -3.91 -11.08
CA PRO A 42 -18.18 -4.45 -11.13
C PRO A 42 -17.17 -3.42 -11.69
N GLY A 43 -17.29 -2.17 -11.27
CA GLY A 43 -16.32 -1.13 -11.55
C GLY A 43 -15.06 -1.42 -10.74
N ASN A 44 -13.93 -1.47 -11.43
CA ASN A 44 -12.62 -1.60 -10.81
C ASN A 44 -12.45 -0.52 -9.71
N PRO A 45 -12.19 -0.87 -8.44
CA PRO A 45 -12.05 0.09 -7.36
C PRO A 45 -11.06 1.21 -7.73
N LYS A 46 -11.41 2.47 -7.46
CA LYS A 46 -10.54 3.62 -7.77
C LYS A 46 -9.17 3.51 -7.12
N ALA A 47 -9.10 2.82 -5.97
CA ALA A 47 -7.85 2.42 -5.33
C ALA A 47 -6.86 1.74 -6.29
N LEU A 48 -7.33 0.88 -7.19
CA LEU A 48 -6.47 0.09 -8.08
C LEU A 48 -5.82 0.96 -9.15
N SER A 49 -6.57 1.89 -9.75
CA SER A 49 -6.00 2.84 -10.70
C SER A 49 -5.04 3.83 -10.04
N PHE A 50 -5.36 4.24 -8.80
CA PHE A 50 -4.47 5.10 -8.02
C PHE A 50 -3.15 4.40 -7.69
N ILE A 51 -3.17 3.17 -7.16
CA ILE A 51 -1.97 2.37 -6.86
C ILE A 51 -1.12 2.18 -8.12
N SER A 52 -1.75 1.79 -9.22
CA SER A 52 -1.07 1.61 -10.50
C SER A 52 -0.36 2.89 -10.94
N SER A 53 -1.03 4.03 -10.82
CA SER A 53 -0.46 5.34 -11.17
C SER A 53 0.69 5.75 -10.26
N LEU A 54 0.61 5.44 -8.97
CA LEU A 54 1.70 5.71 -8.02
C LEU A 54 2.94 4.86 -8.32
N LEU A 55 2.75 3.56 -8.55
CA LEU A 55 3.83 2.65 -8.88
C LEU A 55 4.48 3.02 -10.22
N GLN A 56 3.67 3.38 -11.23
CA GLN A 56 4.15 3.84 -12.52
C GLN A 56 5.04 5.08 -12.39
N LYS A 57 4.58 6.11 -11.66
CA LYS A 57 5.37 7.32 -11.38
C LYS A 57 6.67 7.01 -10.62
N SER A 58 6.62 6.07 -9.68
CA SER A 58 7.82 5.66 -8.95
C SER A 58 8.83 4.98 -9.86
N VAL A 59 8.39 4.07 -10.74
CA VAL A 59 9.25 3.38 -11.71
C VAL A 59 9.93 4.41 -12.64
N GLU A 60 9.14 5.30 -13.24
CA GLU A 60 9.66 6.32 -14.17
C GLU A 60 10.70 7.23 -13.52
N LYS A 61 10.42 7.69 -12.29
CA LYS A 61 11.35 8.52 -11.53
C LYS A 61 12.64 7.76 -11.21
N ASN A 62 12.54 6.51 -10.78
CA ASN A 62 13.68 5.71 -10.40
C ASN A 62 14.55 5.36 -11.61
N GLU A 63 13.96 4.96 -12.73
CA GLU A 63 14.69 4.65 -13.96
C GLU A 63 15.40 5.88 -14.53
N THR A 64 14.76 7.06 -14.50
CA THR A 64 15.40 8.32 -14.90
C THR A 64 16.59 8.65 -14.00
N MET A 65 16.46 8.43 -12.69
CA MET A 65 17.53 8.65 -11.72
C MET A 65 18.72 7.69 -11.95
N LEU A 66 18.44 6.41 -12.20
CA LEU A 66 19.45 5.39 -12.48
C LEU A 66 20.19 5.65 -13.80
N GLN A 67 19.52 6.16 -14.83
CA GLN A 67 20.19 6.56 -16.07
C GLN A 67 21.19 7.72 -15.87
N THR A 68 20.91 8.60 -14.91
CA THR A 68 21.78 9.75 -14.60
C THR A 68 22.97 9.36 -13.72
N THR A 69 22.82 8.30 -12.92
CA THR A 69 23.86 7.77 -12.03
C THR A 69 24.46 6.51 -12.65
N GLN A 70 25.54 6.64 -13.43
CA GLN A 70 26.32 5.52 -14.00
C GLN A 70 27.04 4.67 -12.92
N THR A 71 26.38 4.34 -11.81
CA THR A 71 26.91 3.48 -10.75
C THR A 71 26.39 2.07 -10.94
N LYS A 72 27.32 1.17 -11.26
CA LYS A 72 27.13 -0.18 -11.78
C LYS A 72 26.75 -1.24 -10.71
N ASP A 73 26.45 -0.82 -9.48
CA ASP A 73 26.03 -1.70 -8.37
C ASP A 73 24.54 -1.52 -8.08
N GLU A 74 23.70 -1.95 -9.01
CA GLU A 74 22.27 -2.11 -8.74
C GLU A 74 22.10 -3.37 -7.87
N LEU A 75 21.50 -3.22 -6.68
CA LEU A 75 21.22 -4.34 -5.80
C LEU A 75 20.18 -5.27 -6.45
N ILE A 76 20.65 -6.35 -7.07
CA ILE A 76 19.79 -7.35 -7.69
C ILE A 76 19.10 -8.17 -6.59
N THR A 77 17.80 -7.99 -6.48
CA THR A 77 16.94 -8.77 -5.57
C THR A 77 16.26 -9.93 -6.30
N VAL A 78 15.68 -10.87 -5.56
CA VAL A 78 14.84 -11.97 -6.09
C VAL A 78 13.62 -11.50 -6.89
N PHE A 79 13.25 -10.23 -6.76
CA PHE A 79 12.14 -9.63 -7.49
C PHE A 79 12.54 -9.15 -8.88
N HIS A 80 13.83 -9.09 -9.23
CA HIS A 80 14.27 -8.68 -10.56
C HIS A 80 14.04 -9.78 -11.59
N GLY A 81 13.26 -9.47 -12.62
CA GLY A 81 13.17 -10.28 -13.83
C GLY A 81 14.31 -9.97 -14.80
N SER A 82 14.63 -10.94 -15.65
CA SER A 82 15.57 -10.73 -16.77
C SER A 82 15.04 -9.78 -17.85
N ARG A 83 13.71 -9.58 -17.89
CA ARG A 83 13.03 -8.66 -18.81
C ARG A 83 11.74 -8.14 -18.18
N ALA A 84 11.43 -6.87 -18.41
CA ALA A 84 10.16 -6.28 -18.04
C ALA A 84 8.99 -6.95 -18.78
N PRO A 85 7.88 -7.27 -18.11
CA PRO A 85 6.67 -7.74 -18.78
C PRO A 85 6.15 -6.74 -19.81
N THR A 86 5.55 -7.24 -20.91
CA THR A 86 4.89 -6.38 -21.91
C THR A 86 3.57 -5.77 -21.43
N LEU A 87 3.09 -6.19 -20.26
CA LEU A 87 1.87 -5.71 -19.63
C LEU A 87 2.15 -4.47 -18.80
N THR A 88 1.30 -3.45 -18.91
CA THR A 88 1.40 -2.28 -18.04
C THR A 88 1.07 -2.64 -16.59
N ILE A 89 1.52 -1.81 -15.65
CA ILE A 89 1.22 -2.01 -14.22
C ILE A 89 -0.29 -2.02 -13.99
N GLN A 90 -1.04 -1.10 -14.64
CA GLN A 90 -2.50 -1.06 -14.57
C GLN A 90 -3.14 -2.38 -15.06
N GLN A 91 -2.76 -2.84 -16.25
CA GLN A 91 -3.28 -4.10 -16.79
C GLN A 91 -2.96 -5.28 -15.88
N TYR A 92 -1.82 -5.24 -15.21
CA TYR A 92 -1.42 -6.28 -14.27
C TYR A 92 -2.24 -6.24 -12.99
N VAL A 93 -2.41 -5.07 -12.36
CA VAL A 93 -3.29 -4.87 -11.20
C VAL A 93 -4.71 -5.35 -11.50
N ASP A 94 -5.27 -4.96 -12.65
CA ASP A 94 -6.62 -5.34 -13.07
C ASP A 94 -6.76 -6.86 -13.20
N ARG A 95 -5.74 -7.53 -13.74
CA ARG A 95 -5.70 -9.00 -13.85
C ARG A 95 -5.63 -9.64 -12.47
N ILE A 96 -4.77 -9.14 -11.58
CA ILE A 96 -4.70 -9.68 -10.22
C ILE A 96 -6.07 -9.57 -9.58
N PHE A 97 -6.70 -8.39 -9.59
CA PHE A 97 -8.01 -8.17 -8.99
C PHE A 97 -9.09 -9.09 -9.57
N LYS A 98 -9.09 -9.27 -10.90
CA LYS A 98 -10.03 -10.15 -11.58
C LYS A 98 -9.87 -11.62 -11.19
N TYR A 99 -8.65 -12.08 -10.93
CA TYR A 99 -8.36 -13.51 -10.78
C TYR A 99 -8.03 -13.96 -9.34
N SER A 100 -7.58 -13.08 -8.45
CA SER A 100 -7.17 -13.42 -7.08
C SER A 100 -8.34 -13.67 -6.15
N ARG A 101 -9.55 -13.20 -6.49
CA ARG A 101 -10.74 -13.18 -5.63
C ARG A 101 -10.50 -12.54 -4.25
N CYS A 102 -9.49 -11.68 -4.13
CA CYS A 102 -9.21 -10.98 -2.88
C CYS A 102 -9.97 -9.64 -2.81
N SER A 103 -10.18 -9.16 -1.59
CA SER A 103 -10.84 -7.89 -1.33
C SER A 103 -10.02 -6.70 -1.87
N PRO A 104 -10.68 -5.59 -2.27
CA PRO A 104 -9.99 -4.37 -2.67
C PRO A 104 -9.02 -3.82 -1.61
N SER A 105 -9.27 -4.06 -0.32
CA SER A 105 -8.41 -3.66 0.80
C SER A 105 -7.04 -4.35 0.74
N CYS A 106 -6.94 -5.58 0.22
CA CYS A 106 -5.67 -6.27 0.03
C CYS A 106 -4.68 -5.48 -0.84
N PHE A 107 -5.16 -4.73 -1.82
CA PHE A 107 -4.31 -3.92 -2.69
C PHE A 107 -3.74 -2.69 -1.97
N ILE A 108 -4.52 -2.08 -1.08
CA ILE A 108 -4.03 -0.98 -0.23
C ILE A 108 -2.92 -1.49 0.69
N VAL A 109 -3.15 -2.62 1.35
CA VAL A 109 -2.16 -3.24 2.25
C VAL A 109 -0.92 -3.67 1.48
N ALA A 110 -1.08 -4.24 0.29
CA ALA A 110 0.03 -4.58 -0.60
C ALA A 110 0.89 -3.36 -0.95
N TYR A 111 0.26 -2.22 -1.27
CA TYR A 111 1.00 -0.98 -1.52
C TYR A 111 1.79 -0.52 -0.28
N VAL A 112 1.21 -0.63 0.92
CA VAL A 112 1.93 -0.32 2.18
C VAL A 112 3.14 -1.24 2.36
N TYR A 113 3.05 -2.53 2.02
CA TYR A 113 4.18 -3.44 2.08
C TYR A 113 5.29 -3.05 1.09
N ILE A 114 4.93 -2.69 -0.15
CA ILE A 114 5.89 -2.22 -1.15
C ILE A 114 6.58 -0.95 -0.66
N ASP A 115 5.82 0.05 -0.21
CA ASP A 115 6.35 1.33 0.25
C ASP A 115 7.32 1.16 1.44
N ARG A 116 6.99 0.28 2.40
CA ARG A 116 7.89 -0.06 3.51
C ARG A 116 9.17 -0.73 3.02
N PHE A 117 9.07 -1.63 2.03
CA PHE A 117 10.22 -2.32 1.46
C PHE A 117 11.15 -1.35 0.72
N ILE A 118 10.60 -0.38 -0.02
CA ILE A 118 11.37 0.71 -0.64
C ILE A 118 12.09 1.55 0.41
N ARG A 119 11.36 2.03 1.43
CA ARG A 119 11.92 2.90 2.47
C ARG A 119 13.02 2.24 3.30
N SER A 120 13.02 0.91 3.39
CA SER A 120 14.08 0.16 4.06
C SER A 120 15.41 0.12 3.28
N GLY A 121 15.46 0.67 2.06
CA GLY A 121 16.68 0.72 1.23
C GLY A 121 17.05 -0.63 0.59
N ASN A 122 16.21 -1.64 0.73
CA ASN A 122 16.48 -2.99 0.23
C ASN A 122 16.27 -3.14 -1.29
N ILE A 123 15.52 -2.23 -1.91
CA ILE A 123 15.27 -2.27 -3.36
C ILE A 123 14.94 -0.88 -3.92
N VAL A 124 15.31 -0.66 -5.18
CA VAL A 124 14.80 0.43 -6.01
C VAL A 124 13.75 -0.15 -6.95
N VAL A 125 12.53 0.40 -6.95
CA VAL A 125 11.45 -0.13 -7.81
C VAL A 125 11.66 0.31 -9.26
N THR A 126 11.68 -0.66 -10.16
CA THR A 126 11.89 -0.48 -11.61
C THR A 126 10.94 -1.37 -12.41
N SER A 127 10.89 -1.20 -13.73
CA SER A 127 10.07 -2.06 -14.62
C SER A 127 10.46 -3.54 -14.58
N LEU A 128 11.66 -3.87 -14.08
CA LEU A 128 12.13 -5.26 -13.96
C LEU A 128 11.60 -5.97 -12.71
N ASN A 129 11.21 -5.23 -11.67
CA ASN A 129 10.82 -5.81 -10.38
C ASN A 129 9.40 -5.49 -9.92
N VAL A 130 8.78 -4.42 -10.42
CA VAL A 130 7.49 -3.91 -9.93
C VAL A 130 6.37 -4.95 -10.01
N HIS A 131 6.26 -5.72 -11.09
CA HIS A 131 5.20 -6.73 -11.24
C HIS A 131 5.37 -7.88 -10.23
N ARG A 132 6.60 -8.38 -10.06
CA ARG A 132 6.91 -9.48 -9.13
C ARG A 132 6.70 -9.04 -7.68
N LEU A 133 7.12 -7.83 -7.33
CA LEU A 133 6.81 -7.22 -6.04
C LEU A 133 5.31 -7.15 -5.80
N LEU A 134 4.57 -6.62 -6.77
CA LEU A 134 3.14 -6.38 -6.63
C LEU A 134 2.34 -7.66 -6.35
N ILE A 135 2.53 -8.72 -7.15
CA ILE A 135 1.80 -9.97 -6.89
C ILE A 135 2.19 -10.59 -5.55
N THR A 136 3.47 -10.54 -5.17
CA THR A 136 3.93 -11.08 -3.90
C THR A 136 3.29 -10.33 -2.74
N SER A 137 3.30 -9.00 -2.77
CA SER A 137 2.68 -8.16 -1.75
C SER A 137 1.16 -8.35 -1.67
N VAL A 138 0.47 -8.52 -2.80
CA VAL A 138 -0.98 -8.81 -2.82
C VAL A 138 -1.28 -10.19 -2.26
N MET A 139 -0.51 -11.22 -2.60
CA MET A 139 -0.70 -12.56 -2.06
C MET A 139 -0.45 -12.61 -0.54
N LEU A 140 0.57 -11.88 -0.07
CA LEU A 140 0.80 -11.72 1.37
C LEU A 140 -0.39 -11.01 2.03
N ALA A 141 -0.84 -9.89 1.49
CA ALA A 141 -1.97 -9.15 2.04
C ALA A 141 -3.26 -10.00 2.07
N ALA A 142 -3.57 -10.71 0.99
CA ALA A 142 -4.74 -11.58 0.91
C ALA A 142 -4.74 -12.65 2.02
N LYS A 143 -3.59 -13.29 2.26
CA LYS A 143 -3.43 -14.27 3.33
C LYS A 143 -3.70 -13.73 4.74
N PHE A 144 -3.52 -12.43 4.98
CA PHE A 144 -3.73 -11.84 6.31
C PHE A 144 -5.07 -11.11 6.44
N ILE A 145 -5.61 -10.59 5.34
CA ILE A 145 -6.79 -9.71 5.36
C ILE A 145 -8.07 -10.47 5.00
N ASP A 146 -7.99 -11.48 4.13
CA ASP A 146 -9.16 -12.22 3.65
C ASP A 146 -9.32 -13.62 4.27
N ASP A 147 -8.29 -14.12 4.98
CA ASP A 147 -8.34 -15.40 5.70
C ASP A 147 -8.87 -15.24 7.16
N GLU A 148 -9.25 -14.03 7.59
CA GLU A 148 -9.90 -13.75 8.88
C GLU A 148 -11.44 -13.78 8.81
#